data_AF-A0A6B8KCR3-F1
#
_entry.id   AF-A0A6B8KCR3-F1
#
_cell.length_a   1.000
_cell.length_b   1.000
_cell.length_c   1.000
_cell.angle_alpha   90.00
_cell.angle_beta   90.00
_cell.angle_gamma   90.00
#
_symmetry.space_group_name_H-M   'P 1'
#
loop_
_entity.id
_entity.type
_entity.pdbx_description
1 polymer ?
#
loop_
_entity_poly.entity_id
_entity_poly.type
_entity_poly.pdbx_seq_one_letter_code
_entity_poly.pdbx_strand_id
1 'polypeptide(L)'
;MDILLLAGSNAGLRDGWAAQFMELAQDHRVKNRFLGAVGSLFGLLRLLHLDRDLSGQPDLIIFEYALNDAIMLGDCGLSAAMLRDTLDEVAQYCAERQIRLLFLALQPRDARAGFFSSSPRVLRSYSRVAKARAMRPCLTLNEILGGRPDAGCYQDAYHLTQPVSRKVAERLLSLVGEEEIPVPLAAPRRPCAFSYVGAEAAAALGPVSTEAHESKVFSGRFLKIERSGSSRWPGRGRLAGLMLRSSGRAGIYVVGNAAKAYRKCSASLMQQTVANLILLHYVSHRLHVDDDLVIAMPGQPSAVFALENDGSMQEAAPNASFFEQCLEINGVMLWRPAPLWARLQAAAALWAARLRLRRSGARRAPVESCAQ
;
A
#
# COMPACT_ATOMS: atom_id res chain seq x y z
N MET A 1 -13.78 -0.60 20.82
CA MET A 1 -13.13 0.36 19.90
C MET A 1 -13.37 -0.06 18.47
N ASP A 2 -13.31 0.88 17.54
CA ASP A 2 -13.41 0.65 16.10
C ASP A 2 -11.99 0.44 15.54
N ILE A 3 -11.72 -0.77 15.03
CA ILE A 3 -10.40 -1.15 14.50
C ILE A 3 -10.48 -1.35 13.00
N LEU A 4 -9.61 -0.67 12.26
CA LEU A 4 -9.46 -0.87 10.82
C LEU A 4 -8.17 -1.65 10.51
N LEU A 5 -8.31 -2.75 9.79
CA LEU A 5 -7.18 -3.53 9.29
C LEU A 5 -6.91 -3.13 7.84
N LEU A 6 -5.72 -2.57 7.59
CA LEU A 6 -5.20 -2.27 6.25
C LEU A 6 -4.00 -3.19 6.00
N ALA A 7 -4.25 -4.26 5.24
CA ALA A 7 -3.32 -5.38 5.20
C ALA A 7 -3.19 -6.04 3.83
N GLY A 8 -2.13 -6.84 3.67
CA GLY A 8 -1.85 -7.65 2.49
C GLY A 8 -2.61 -8.98 2.46
N SER A 9 -2.11 -9.92 1.65
CA SER A 9 -2.79 -11.20 1.40
C SER A 9 -2.90 -12.12 2.63
N ASN A 10 -1.99 -12.01 3.60
CA ASN A 10 -2.07 -12.77 4.86
C ASN A 10 -3.32 -12.44 5.70
N ALA A 11 -3.89 -11.24 5.53
CA ALA A 11 -5.15 -10.86 6.16
C ALA A 11 -6.40 -11.31 5.38
N GLY A 12 -6.21 -11.81 4.16
CA GLY A 12 -7.30 -12.20 3.26
C GLY A 12 -7.62 -13.69 3.23
N LEU A 13 -6.74 -14.52 3.79
CA LEU A 13 -6.95 -15.96 3.87
C LEU A 13 -8.09 -16.26 4.85
N ARG A 14 -8.92 -17.26 4.52
CA ARG A 14 -10.02 -17.73 5.39
C ARG A 14 -9.53 -18.00 6.81
N ASP A 15 -8.36 -18.63 6.91
CA ASP A 15 -7.74 -19.03 8.17
C ASP A 15 -6.51 -18.14 8.50
N GLY A 16 -6.44 -16.94 7.91
CA GLY A 16 -5.37 -15.95 8.09
C GLY A 16 -5.50 -15.14 9.38
N TRP A 17 -4.46 -14.35 9.71
CA TRP A 17 -4.37 -13.68 11.01
C TRP A 17 -5.53 -12.72 11.28
N ALA A 18 -6.03 -12.04 10.25
CA ALA A 18 -7.11 -11.07 10.42
C ALA A 18 -8.45 -11.74 10.75
N ALA A 19 -8.75 -12.88 10.13
CA ALA A 19 -9.95 -13.66 10.44
C ALA A 19 -9.91 -14.15 11.90
N GLN A 20 -8.76 -14.69 12.31
CA GLN A 20 -8.55 -15.15 13.68
C GLN A 20 -8.56 -13.99 14.69
N PHE A 21 -7.99 -12.83 14.34
CA PHE A 21 -8.05 -11.64 15.19
C PHE A 21 -9.48 -11.14 15.38
N MET A 22 -10.29 -11.14 14.33
CA MET A 22 -11.71 -10.77 14.41
C MET A 22 -12.51 -11.74 15.29
N GLU A 23 -12.18 -13.03 15.23
CA GLU A 23 -12.80 -14.05 16.09
C GLU A 23 -12.46 -13.85 17.57
N LEU A 24 -11.22 -13.46 17.87
CA LEU A 24 -10.74 -13.25 19.25
C LEU A 24 -11.14 -11.87 19.81
N ALA A 25 -11.23 -10.84 18.97
CA ALA A 25 -11.48 -9.46 19.35
C ALA A 25 -12.98 -9.09 19.33
N GLN A 26 -13.85 -9.94 19.88
CA GLN A 26 -15.32 -9.79 19.79
C GLN A 26 -15.85 -8.54 20.49
N ASP A 27 -15.11 -8.02 21.47
CA ASP A 27 -15.41 -6.76 22.17
C ASP A 27 -15.07 -5.51 21.35
N HIS A 28 -14.61 -5.68 20.10
CA HIS A 28 -14.21 -4.61 19.19
C HIS A 28 -14.96 -4.69 17.87
N ARG A 29 -15.21 -3.52 17.27
CA ARG A 29 -15.79 -3.44 15.93
C ARG A 29 -14.65 -3.44 14.93
N VAL A 30 -14.31 -4.62 14.44
CA VAL A 30 -13.17 -4.80 13.52
C VAL A 30 -13.65 -4.81 12.07
N LYS A 31 -13.05 -3.95 11.24
CA LYS A 31 -13.26 -3.91 9.79
C LYS A 31 -11.99 -4.34 9.08
N ASN A 32 -12.07 -5.43 8.32
CA ASN A 32 -10.98 -5.88 7.46
C ASN A 32 -11.12 -5.30 6.06
N ARG A 33 -10.15 -4.47 5.64
CA ARG A 33 -10.06 -3.89 4.29
C ARG A 33 -8.78 -4.34 3.58
N PHE A 34 -8.43 -5.62 3.71
CA PHE A 34 -7.29 -6.17 2.99
C PHE A 34 -7.47 -6.07 1.47
N LEU A 35 -6.34 -5.97 0.78
CA LEU A 35 -6.26 -6.27 -0.63
C LEU A 35 -4.96 -7.05 -0.85
N GLY A 36 -5.06 -8.22 -1.49
CA GLY A 36 -3.90 -9.07 -1.76
C GLY A 36 -2.94 -8.43 -2.76
N ALA A 37 -1.67 -8.85 -2.72
CA ALA A 37 -0.63 -8.49 -3.70
C ALA A 37 -0.36 -6.97 -3.91
N VAL A 38 -0.75 -6.12 -2.95
CA VAL A 38 -0.48 -4.67 -2.97
C VAL A 38 0.38 -4.23 -1.78
N GLY A 39 1.15 -3.16 -1.94
CA GLY A 39 2.05 -2.64 -0.90
C GLY A 39 1.46 -1.45 -0.13
N SER A 40 2.30 -0.83 0.70
CA SER A 40 1.93 0.29 1.56
C SER A 40 1.35 1.49 0.81
N LEU A 41 1.76 1.72 -0.45
CA LEU A 41 1.23 2.83 -1.26
C LEU A 41 -0.27 2.67 -1.53
N PHE A 42 -0.74 1.43 -1.67
CA PHE A 42 -2.16 1.14 -1.76
C PHE A 42 -2.87 1.38 -0.41
N GLY A 43 -2.25 0.98 0.70
CA GLY A 43 -2.77 1.28 2.03
C GLY A 43 -2.96 2.79 2.26
N LEU A 44 -1.99 3.61 1.82
CA LEU A 44 -2.13 5.07 1.81
C LEU A 44 -3.26 5.54 0.90
N LEU A 45 -3.37 5.01 -0.32
CA LEU A 45 -4.48 5.33 -1.23
C LEU A 45 -5.83 5.06 -0.57
N ARG A 46 -5.98 3.94 0.15
CA ARG A 46 -7.23 3.64 0.87
C ARG A 46 -7.51 4.66 1.97
N LEU A 47 -6.50 5.09 2.72
CA LEU A 47 -6.66 6.16 3.72
C LEU A 47 -7.13 7.47 3.08
N LEU A 48 -6.56 7.85 1.95
CA LEU A 48 -6.98 9.05 1.20
C LEU A 48 -8.43 8.95 0.67
N HIS A 49 -8.99 7.74 0.56
CA HIS A 49 -10.39 7.51 0.16
C HIS A 49 -11.34 7.34 1.35
N LEU A 50 -10.86 7.04 2.57
CA LEU A 50 -11.73 6.85 3.74
C LEU A 50 -12.58 8.09 4.04
N ASP A 51 -12.05 9.28 3.78
CA ASP A 51 -12.80 10.54 3.91
C ASP A 51 -14.05 10.59 3.01
N ARG A 52 -14.10 9.79 1.93
CA ARG A 52 -15.23 9.73 0.99
C ARG A 52 -16.26 8.65 1.35
N ASP A 53 -15.84 7.57 2.01
CA ASP A 53 -16.65 6.35 2.20
C ASP A 53 -17.64 6.43 3.40
N LEU A 54 -17.78 7.60 4.06
CA LEU A 54 -18.68 7.85 5.22
C LEU A 54 -18.59 6.84 6.38
N SER A 55 -17.60 5.95 6.37
CA SER A 55 -17.36 5.03 7.47
C SER A 55 -16.82 5.84 8.63
N GLY A 56 -17.50 5.76 9.79
CA GLY A 56 -17.01 6.36 11.03
C GLY A 56 -15.51 6.16 11.21
N GLN A 57 -14.85 7.21 11.68
CA GLN A 57 -13.40 7.24 11.86
C GLN A 57 -12.97 6.14 12.85
N PRO A 58 -11.97 5.29 12.51
CA PRO A 58 -11.51 4.25 13.43
C PRO A 58 -10.70 4.83 14.59
N ASP A 59 -10.72 4.14 15.74
CA ASP A 59 -9.86 4.44 16.88
C ASP A 59 -8.41 3.97 16.64
N LEU A 60 -8.27 2.85 15.94
CA LEU A 60 -6.99 2.18 15.66
C LEU A 60 -6.92 1.69 14.22
N ILE A 61 -5.77 1.91 13.60
CA ILE A 61 -5.38 1.27 12.33
C ILE A 61 -4.24 0.28 12.61
N ILE A 62 -4.45 -0.98 12.20
CA ILE A 62 -3.39 -1.98 12.10
C ILE A 62 -2.97 -2.04 10.63
N PHE A 63 -1.73 -1.66 10.36
CA PHE A 63 -1.19 -1.50 9.01
C PHE A 63 -0.12 -2.55 8.72
N GLU A 64 -0.41 -3.47 7.79
CA GLU A 64 0.40 -4.64 7.46
C GLU A 64 0.70 -4.69 5.96
N TYR A 65 1.83 -4.13 5.55
CA TYR A 65 2.29 -4.20 4.16
C TYR A 65 3.78 -4.47 4.01
N ALA A 66 4.50 -4.67 5.11
CA ALA A 66 5.96 -4.82 5.09
C ALA A 66 6.43 -6.01 4.24
N LEU A 67 5.67 -7.11 4.22
CA LEU A 67 5.96 -8.27 3.38
C LEU A 67 5.89 -7.89 1.89
N ASN A 68 4.79 -7.27 1.47
CA ASN A 68 4.60 -6.86 0.07
C ASN A 68 5.58 -5.76 -0.32
N ASP A 69 5.87 -4.80 0.56
CA ASP A 69 6.88 -3.76 0.31
C ASP A 69 8.28 -4.37 0.11
N ALA A 70 8.62 -5.46 0.82
CA ALA A 70 9.90 -6.15 0.62
C ALA A 70 9.99 -6.78 -0.77
N ILE A 71 8.92 -7.44 -1.20
CA ILE A 71 8.82 -7.98 -2.56
C ILE A 71 8.93 -6.85 -3.59
N MET A 72 8.17 -5.76 -3.38
CA MET A 72 8.08 -4.66 -4.34
C MET A 72 9.36 -3.84 -4.45
N LEU A 73 10.09 -3.67 -3.34
CA LEU A 73 11.40 -3.03 -3.33
C LEU A 73 12.46 -3.86 -4.06
N GLY A 74 12.33 -5.19 -4.06
CA GLY A 74 13.20 -6.10 -4.79
C GLY A 74 12.88 -6.15 -6.29
N ASP A 75 11.58 -6.14 -6.64
CA ASP A 75 11.13 -6.62 -7.95
C ASP A 75 10.35 -5.58 -8.80
N CYS A 76 9.82 -4.48 -8.27
CA CYS A 76 8.86 -3.66 -9.04
C CYS A 76 8.80 -2.15 -8.77
N GLY A 77 9.92 -1.43 -8.91
CA GLY A 77 9.88 0.04 -9.06
C GLY A 77 9.59 0.86 -7.79
N LEU A 78 9.17 0.21 -6.70
CA LEU A 78 9.13 0.83 -5.38
C LEU A 78 10.56 1.21 -4.98
N SER A 79 10.77 2.46 -4.59
CA SER A 79 12.06 2.92 -4.05
C SER A 79 11.99 3.07 -2.54
N ALA A 80 13.12 2.94 -1.85
CA ALA A 80 13.18 3.17 -0.41
C ALA A 80 12.74 4.60 -0.01
N ALA A 81 12.97 5.58 -0.88
CA ALA A 81 12.52 6.95 -0.66
C ALA A 81 10.99 7.07 -0.76
N MET A 82 10.39 6.43 -1.77
CA MET A 82 8.94 6.39 -1.93
C MET A 82 8.29 5.64 -0.76
N LEU A 83 8.81 4.48 -0.37
CA LEU A 83 8.33 3.72 0.79
C LEU A 83 8.33 4.57 2.07
N ARG A 84 9.44 5.24 2.37
CA ARG A 84 9.53 6.11 3.56
C ARG A 84 8.49 7.23 3.49
N ASP A 85 8.39 7.92 2.34
CA ASP A 85 7.43 9.00 2.19
C ASP A 85 5.99 8.46 2.35
N THR A 86 5.68 7.26 1.82
CA THR A 86 4.37 6.60 2.01
C THR A 86 4.07 6.38 3.49
N LEU A 87 4.98 5.75 4.22
CA LEU A 87 4.80 5.46 5.65
C LEU A 87 4.69 6.74 6.49
N ASP A 88 5.42 7.79 6.11
CA ASP A 88 5.31 9.10 6.73
C ASP A 88 3.95 9.76 6.49
N GLU A 89 3.37 9.64 5.29
CA GLU A 89 2.01 10.14 5.02
C GLU A 89 0.94 9.32 5.74
N VAL A 90 1.11 7.99 5.88
CA VAL A 90 0.20 7.16 6.68
C VAL A 90 0.21 7.61 8.14
N ALA A 91 1.40 7.81 8.72
CA ALA A 91 1.52 8.28 10.10
C ALA A 91 0.99 9.71 10.26
N GLN A 92 1.21 10.59 9.28
CA GLN A 92 0.68 11.95 9.28
C GLN A 92 -0.85 11.96 9.23
N TYR A 93 -1.45 11.16 8.34
CA TYR A 93 -2.91 11.00 8.23
C TYR A 93 -3.52 10.60 9.58
N CYS A 94 -2.91 9.62 10.25
CA CYS A 94 -3.37 9.16 11.56
C CYS A 94 -3.20 10.23 12.63
N ALA A 95 -2.05 10.93 12.65
CA ALA A 95 -1.79 12.01 13.60
C ALA A 95 -2.79 13.16 13.49
N GLU A 96 -3.09 13.61 12.26
CA GLU A 96 -4.03 14.71 12.00
C GLU A 96 -5.45 14.38 12.45
N ARG A 97 -5.84 13.11 12.39
CA ARG A 97 -7.17 12.63 12.78
C ARG A 97 -7.23 12.11 14.22
N GLN A 98 -6.12 12.04 14.94
CA GLN A 98 -6.07 11.41 16.27
C GLN A 98 -6.39 9.90 16.24
N ILE A 99 -5.94 9.21 15.20
CA ILE A 99 -6.07 7.76 15.04
C ILE A 99 -4.80 7.08 15.56
N ARG A 100 -4.96 6.03 16.37
CA ARG A 100 -3.83 5.20 16.83
C ARG A 100 -3.32 4.36 15.66
N LEU A 101 -2.01 4.14 15.58
CA LEU A 101 -1.42 3.40 14.47
C LEU A 101 -0.44 2.35 14.97
N LEU A 102 -0.66 1.11 14.55
CA LEU A 102 0.24 -0.01 14.76
C LEU A 102 0.77 -0.52 13.42
N PHE A 103 2.10 -0.56 13.27
CA PHE A 103 2.73 -1.28 12.17
C PHE A 103 2.91 -2.75 12.56
N LEU A 104 2.25 -3.64 11.82
CA LEU A 104 2.49 -5.07 11.83
C LEU A 104 3.42 -5.42 10.66
N ALA A 105 4.59 -5.96 10.98
CA ALA A 105 5.64 -6.20 10.01
C ALA A 105 5.88 -7.70 9.82
N LEU A 106 5.09 -8.31 8.92
CA LEU A 106 5.30 -9.67 8.44
C LEU A 106 6.43 -9.70 7.40
N GLN A 107 7.01 -10.87 7.18
CA GLN A 107 8.13 -11.07 6.25
C GLN A 107 7.95 -12.35 5.43
N PRO A 108 8.42 -12.37 4.17
CA PRO A 108 8.31 -13.56 3.32
C PRO A 108 9.20 -14.69 3.86
N ARG A 109 8.95 -15.92 3.41
CA ARG A 109 9.86 -17.04 3.64
C ARG A 109 11.20 -16.75 2.96
N ASP A 110 12.30 -17.03 3.66
CA ASP A 110 13.68 -16.85 3.23
C ASP A 110 14.07 -17.79 2.07
N ALA A 111 13.44 -17.66 0.90
CA ALA A 111 13.56 -18.63 -0.20
C ALA A 111 14.18 -18.08 -1.49
N ARG A 112 14.36 -16.75 -1.65
CA ARG A 112 15.03 -16.19 -2.85
C ARG A 112 16.18 -15.26 -2.48
N ALA A 113 17.33 -15.45 -3.16
CA ALA A 113 18.56 -14.68 -2.99
C ALA A 113 18.36 -13.14 -3.01
N GLY A 114 17.40 -12.63 -3.79
CA GLY A 114 17.08 -11.19 -3.85
C GLY A 114 16.35 -10.64 -2.62
N PHE A 115 15.45 -11.43 -2.00
CA PHE A 115 14.61 -10.96 -0.89
C PHE A 115 15.39 -10.73 0.40
N PHE A 116 16.47 -11.50 0.63
CA PHE A 116 17.35 -11.35 1.79
C PHE A 116 17.91 -9.93 1.96
N SER A 117 18.10 -9.19 0.86
CA SER A 117 18.60 -7.81 0.91
C SER A 117 17.50 -6.76 1.17
N SER A 118 16.26 -7.08 0.81
CA SER A 118 15.12 -6.15 0.79
C SER A 118 14.40 -6.08 2.14
N SER A 119 14.10 -7.22 2.78
CA SER A 119 13.34 -7.27 4.04
C SER A 119 14.00 -6.44 5.15
N PRO A 120 15.33 -6.52 5.40
CA PRO A 120 15.98 -5.66 6.39
C PRO A 120 15.93 -4.17 6.04
N ARG A 121 15.90 -3.80 4.75
CA ARG A 121 15.76 -2.39 4.32
C ARG A 121 14.34 -1.88 4.56
N VAL A 122 13.32 -2.70 4.29
CA VAL A 122 11.92 -2.37 4.55
C VAL A 122 11.67 -2.25 6.06
N LEU A 123 12.04 -3.25 6.86
CA LEU A 123 11.89 -3.22 8.32
C LEU A 123 12.58 -2.01 8.95
N ARG A 124 13.77 -1.64 8.46
CA ARG A 124 14.46 -0.41 8.90
C ARG A 124 13.68 0.85 8.53
N SER A 125 12.98 0.89 7.40
CA SER A 125 12.16 2.03 7.01
C SER A 125 10.95 2.18 7.91
N TYR A 126 10.21 1.09 8.14
CA TYR A 126 9.10 1.03 9.10
C TYR A 126 9.55 1.44 10.52
N SER A 127 10.63 0.85 11.02
CA SER A 127 11.17 1.16 12.36
C SER A 127 11.63 2.60 12.49
N ARG A 128 12.24 3.17 11.43
CA ARG A 128 12.65 4.58 11.42
C ARG A 128 11.46 5.50 11.48
N VAL A 129 10.38 5.23 10.73
CA VAL A 129 9.16 6.06 10.77
C VAL A 129 8.46 5.91 12.13
N ALA A 130 8.29 4.68 12.63
CA ALA A 130 7.69 4.45 13.95
C ALA A 130 8.45 5.22 15.05
N LYS A 131 9.79 5.10 15.07
CA LYS A 131 10.64 5.88 15.98
C LYS A 131 10.49 7.39 15.71
N ALA A 132 10.52 7.82 14.44
CA ALA A 132 10.41 9.22 14.02
C ALA A 132 9.14 9.90 14.56
N ARG A 133 8.05 9.14 14.58
CA ARG A 133 6.71 9.59 14.95
C ARG A 133 6.32 9.23 16.38
N ALA A 134 7.27 8.80 17.21
CA ALA A 134 7.01 8.39 18.60
C ALA A 134 5.89 7.33 18.74
N MET A 135 5.77 6.47 17.73
CA MET A 135 4.85 5.34 17.74
C MET A 135 5.41 4.19 18.58
N ARG A 136 4.55 3.21 18.86
CA ARG A 136 5.01 1.89 19.29
C ARG A 136 6.04 1.34 18.28
N PRO A 137 7.12 0.66 18.72
CA PRO A 137 7.91 -0.18 17.83
C PRO A 137 7.03 -1.10 16.97
N CYS A 138 7.47 -1.37 15.74
CA CYS A 138 6.74 -2.26 14.84
C CYS A 138 6.63 -3.65 15.46
N LEU A 139 5.42 -4.24 15.47
CA LEU A 139 5.25 -5.62 15.87
C LEU A 139 5.77 -6.50 14.74
N THR A 140 6.91 -7.15 14.95
CA THR A 140 7.55 -7.99 13.92
C THR A 140 7.16 -9.45 14.06
N LEU A 141 7.19 -10.20 12.96
CA LEU A 141 6.98 -11.65 13.02
C LEU A 141 7.98 -12.35 13.95
N ASN A 142 9.22 -11.87 14.02
CA ASN A 142 10.21 -12.42 14.93
C ASN A 142 9.85 -12.21 16.41
N GLU A 143 9.31 -11.04 16.76
CA GLU A 143 8.82 -10.76 18.11
C GLU A 143 7.65 -11.67 18.48
N ILE A 144 6.69 -11.84 17.55
CA ILE A 144 5.51 -12.69 17.75
C ILE A 144 5.89 -14.15 18.00
N LEU A 145 6.91 -14.64 17.30
CA LEU A 145 7.34 -16.04 17.39
C LEU A 145 8.44 -16.29 18.43
N GLY A 146 9.01 -15.24 19.04
CA GLY A 146 10.14 -15.35 19.94
C GLY A 146 11.46 -15.75 19.26
N GLY A 147 11.57 -15.57 17.95
CA GLY A 147 12.72 -16.02 17.16
C GLY A 147 12.53 -15.83 15.65
N ARG A 148 13.53 -16.20 14.86
CA ARG A 148 13.42 -16.17 13.38
C ARG A 148 12.43 -17.25 12.92
N PRO A 149 11.44 -16.94 12.07
CA PRO A 149 10.54 -17.95 11.52
C PRO A 149 11.31 -18.95 10.66
N ASP A 150 10.93 -20.22 10.75
CA ASP A 150 11.44 -21.30 9.93
C ASP A 150 10.50 -21.59 8.75
N ALA A 151 10.82 -22.62 7.96
CA ALA A 151 9.97 -23.05 6.84
C ALA A 151 8.58 -23.55 7.26
N GLY A 152 8.45 -24.15 8.45
CA GLY A 152 7.18 -24.67 8.97
C GLY A 152 6.20 -23.57 9.38
N CYS A 153 6.68 -22.33 9.48
CA CYS A 153 5.84 -21.17 9.72
C CYS A 153 5.00 -20.74 8.50
N TYR A 154 5.29 -21.29 7.31
CA TYR A 154 4.68 -20.84 6.05
C TYR A 154 3.98 -21.98 5.29
N GLN A 155 2.87 -21.65 4.63
CA GLN A 155 2.18 -22.52 3.66
C GLN A 155 2.89 -22.51 2.30
N ASP A 156 3.39 -21.33 1.91
CA ASP A 156 4.13 -21.12 0.67
C ASP A 156 5.28 -20.10 0.89
N ALA A 157 5.69 -19.36 -0.14
CA ALA A 157 6.74 -18.36 -0.01
C ALA A 157 6.32 -17.09 0.76
N TYR A 158 5.03 -16.83 0.92
CA TYR A 158 4.48 -15.54 1.35
C TYR A 158 3.42 -15.66 2.45
N HIS A 159 2.75 -16.80 2.56
CA HIS A 159 1.60 -16.97 3.45
C HIS A 159 1.94 -17.80 4.68
N LEU A 160 1.49 -17.32 5.84
CA LEU A 160 1.68 -17.98 7.13
C LEU A 160 0.76 -19.19 7.28
N THR A 161 1.19 -20.21 8.01
CA THR A 161 0.29 -21.31 8.41
C THR A 161 -0.81 -20.81 9.35
N GLN A 162 -1.90 -21.57 9.45
CA GLN A 162 -3.00 -21.25 10.38
C GLN A 162 -2.53 -21.12 11.84
N PRO A 163 -1.69 -22.02 12.39
CA PRO A 163 -1.18 -21.87 13.77
C PRO A 163 -0.35 -20.61 13.97
N VAL A 164 0.46 -20.21 12.99
CA VAL A 164 1.25 -18.98 13.07
C VAL A 164 0.36 -17.75 12.95
N SER A 165 -0.63 -17.77 12.05
CA SER A 165 -1.66 -16.73 11.96
C SER A 165 -2.41 -16.53 13.28
N ARG A 166 -2.66 -17.62 14.02
CA ARG A 166 -3.25 -17.55 15.37
C ARG A 166 -2.39 -16.80 16.36
N LYS A 167 -1.10 -17.13 16.40
CA LYS A 167 -0.13 -16.44 17.28
C LYS A 167 -0.05 -14.95 16.97
N VAL A 168 -0.12 -14.57 15.69
CA VAL A 168 -0.19 -13.16 15.28
C VAL A 168 -1.43 -12.49 15.86
N ALA A 169 -2.60 -13.12 15.70
CA ALA A 169 -3.87 -12.60 16.21
C ALA A 169 -3.89 -12.46 17.74
N GLU A 170 -3.45 -13.49 18.47
CA GLU A 170 -3.35 -13.48 19.93
C GLU A 170 -2.40 -12.37 20.42
N ARG A 171 -1.23 -12.24 19.79
CA ARG A 171 -0.28 -11.17 20.14
C ARG A 171 -0.87 -9.79 19.87
N LEU A 172 -1.54 -9.59 18.73
CA LEU A 172 -2.22 -8.32 18.46
C LEU A 172 -3.29 -7.99 19.50
N LEU A 173 -4.12 -8.96 19.90
CA LEU A 173 -5.17 -8.75 20.87
C LEU A 173 -4.61 -8.38 22.25
N SER A 174 -3.58 -9.08 22.70
CA SER A 174 -2.84 -8.73 23.93
C SER A 174 -2.33 -7.29 23.87
N LEU A 175 -1.75 -6.85 22.75
CA LEU A 175 -1.30 -5.46 22.60
C LEU A 175 -2.43 -4.44 22.64
N VAL A 176 -3.58 -4.76 22.07
CA VAL A 176 -4.76 -3.89 22.06
C VAL A 176 -5.36 -3.76 23.47
N GLY A 177 -5.31 -4.82 24.28
CA GLY A 177 -5.85 -4.86 25.64
C GLY A 177 -4.91 -4.33 26.73
N GLU A 178 -3.61 -4.58 26.62
CA GLU A 178 -2.64 -4.35 27.70
C GLU A 178 -1.78 -3.09 27.49
N GLU A 179 -1.52 -2.70 26.24
CA GLU A 179 -0.54 -1.66 25.93
C GLU A 179 -1.15 -0.43 25.25
N GLU A 180 -0.73 0.76 25.67
CA GLU A 180 -1.15 1.99 25.01
C GLU A 180 -0.49 2.10 23.62
N ILE A 181 -1.25 1.82 22.56
CA ILE A 181 -0.87 2.13 21.18
C ILE A 181 -1.08 3.64 20.98
N PRO A 182 -0.02 4.45 20.85
CA PRO A 182 -0.17 5.90 20.81
C PRO A 182 -0.65 6.38 19.44
N VAL A 183 -1.26 7.57 19.43
CA VAL A 183 -1.43 8.36 18.21
C VAL A 183 -0.03 8.82 17.74
N PRO A 184 0.30 8.69 16.44
CA PRO A 184 1.58 9.19 15.93
C PRO A 184 1.76 10.69 16.16
N LEU A 185 2.99 11.11 16.44
CA LEU A 185 3.33 12.52 16.56
C LEU A 185 3.19 13.22 15.20
N ALA A 186 2.36 14.27 15.18
CA ALA A 186 2.19 15.11 14.01
C ALA A 186 3.52 15.78 13.63
N ALA A 187 3.88 15.73 12.35
CA ALA A 187 4.95 16.55 11.80
C ALA A 187 4.38 17.91 11.36
N PRO A 188 5.23 18.94 11.18
CA PRO A 188 4.80 20.19 10.56
C PRO A 188 4.04 19.93 9.28
N ARG A 189 2.91 20.65 9.11
CA ARG A 189 2.06 20.49 7.94
C ARG A 189 2.84 20.81 6.69
N ARG A 190 2.95 19.83 5.79
CA ARG A 190 3.55 19.97 4.46
C ARG A 190 2.57 19.45 3.42
N PRO A 191 2.69 19.85 2.15
CA PRO A 191 1.94 19.21 1.08
C PRO A 191 2.17 17.70 1.11
N CYS A 192 1.09 16.93 0.94
CA CYS A 192 1.17 15.48 0.86
C CYS A 192 2.12 15.09 -0.29
N ALA A 193 3.05 14.17 0.00
CA ALA A 193 3.99 13.67 -1.00
C ALA A 193 3.29 12.93 -2.15
N PHE A 194 2.05 12.49 -1.95
CA PHE A 194 1.29 11.77 -2.95
C PHE A 194 0.01 12.52 -3.31
N SER A 195 -0.36 12.48 -4.59
CA SER A 195 -1.69 12.87 -5.04
C SER A 195 -2.28 11.73 -5.84
N TYR A 196 -3.49 11.36 -5.47
CA TYR A 196 -4.32 10.45 -6.24
C TYR A 196 -5.19 11.24 -7.20
N VAL A 197 -5.16 10.88 -8.48
CA VAL A 197 -6.03 11.45 -9.51
C VAL A 197 -6.94 10.33 -10.00
N GLY A 198 -8.22 10.43 -9.68
CA GLY A 198 -9.24 9.46 -10.06
C GLY A 198 -9.66 9.59 -11.52
N ALA A 199 -10.25 8.52 -12.05
CA ALA A 199 -10.76 8.39 -13.42
C ALA A 199 -11.68 9.55 -13.83
N GLU A 200 -12.44 10.09 -12.89
CA GLU A 200 -13.34 11.24 -13.09
C GLU A 200 -12.63 12.53 -13.53
N ALA A 201 -11.33 12.67 -13.25
CA ALA A 201 -10.56 13.85 -13.61
C ALA A 201 -9.83 13.72 -14.95
N ALA A 202 -9.85 12.54 -15.57
CA ALA A 202 -9.13 12.29 -16.82
C ALA A 202 -9.95 12.76 -18.03
N ALA A 203 -9.26 13.34 -19.02
CA ALA A 203 -9.85 13.64 -20.31
C ALA A 203 -9.73 12.41 -21.23
N ALA A 204 -10.86 11.91 -21.71
CA ALA A 204 -10.94 10.73 -22.58
C ALA A 204 -10.92 11.12 -24.07
N LEU A 205 -10.24 10.32 -24.90
CA LEU A 205 -10.16 10.49 -26.35
C LEU A 205 -10.32 9.12 -27.04
N GLY A 206 -11.22 9.03 -28.02
CA GLY A 206 -11.49 7.78 -28.75
C GLY A 206 -12.41 6.82 -27.98
N PRO A 207 -12.29 5.49 -28.20
CA PRO A 207 -13.15 4.49 -27.57
C PRO A 207 -12.78 4.28 -26.10
N VAL A 208 -13.33 5.15 -25.27
CA VAL A 208 -13.19 5.15 -23.81
C VAL A 208 -14.57 5.27 -23.19
N SER A 209 -14.92 4.36 -22.29
CA SER A 209 -16.14 4.42 -21.49
C SER A 209 -15.80 4.50 -20.00
N THR A 210 -16.78 4.87 -19.19
CA THR A 210 -16.64 4.85 -17.73
C THR A 210 -17.56 3.79 -17.16
N GLU A 211 -17.03 2.88 -16.35
CA GLU A 211 -17.79 1.82 -15.69
C GLU A 211 -17.66 1.97 -14.17
N ALA A 212 -18.76 1.78 -13.45
CA ALA A 212 -18.74 1.70 -12.00
C ALA A 212 -18.42 0.26 -11.59
N HIS A 213 -17.50 0.09 -10.65
CA HIS A 213 -17.20 -1.20 -10.06
C HIS A 213 -17.34 -1.14 -8.55
N GLU A 214 -18.02 -2.14 -8.01
CA GLU A 214 -18.18 -2.32 -6.59
C GLU A 214 -17.71 -3.72 -6.22
N SER A 215 -16.90 -3.78 -5.17
CA SER A 215 -16.43 -5.03 -4.58
C SER A 215 -16.30 -4.87 -3.08
N LYS A 216 -16.11 -5.97 -2.37
CA LYS A 216 -15.90 -5.94 -0.91
C LYS A 216 -14.67 -5.09 -0.48
N VAL A 217 -13.68 -4.99 -1.36
CA VAL A 217 -12.36 -4.41 -1.08
C VAL A 217 -12.16 -3.03 -1.70
N PHE A 218 -12.90 -2.72 -2.77
CA PHE A 218 -12.78 -1.46 -3.49
C PHE A 218 -14.07 -1.14 -4.27
N SER A 219 -14.49 0.12 -4.21
CA SER A 219 -15.58 0.66 -5.03
C SER A 219 -15.13 1.96 -5.69
N GLY A 220 -15.45 2.15 -6.96
CA GLY A 220 -15.07 3.35 -7.70
C GLY A 220 -15.38 3.27 -9.19
N ARG A 221 -15.17 4.39 -9.89
CA ARG A 221 -15.34 4.48 -11.35
C ARG A 221 -14.03 4.17 -12.05
N PHE A 222 -14.07 3.32 -13.07
CA PHE A 222 -12.92 2.99 -13.90
C PHE A 222 -13.15 3.54 -15.31
N LEU A 223 -12.10 4.07 -15.93
CA LEU A 223 -12.08 4.24 -17.38
C LEU A 223 -11.74 2.90 -18.00
N LYS A 224 -12.59 2.46 -18.92
CA LYS A 224 -12.32 1.35 -19.81
C LYS A 224 -11.85 1.91 -21.14
N ILE A 225 -10.59 1.70 -21.44
CA ILE A 225 -9.92 2.18 -22.65
C ILE A 225 -9.78 0.99 -23.58
N GLU A 226 -10.45 1.04 -24.72
CA GLU A 226 -10.31 0.03 -25.78
C GLU A 226 -9.26 0.47 -26.81
N ARG A 227 -8.98 -0.40 -27.78
CA ARG A 227 -7.97 -0.12 -28.82
C ARG A 227 -8.28 1.16 -29.59
N SER A 228 -7.23 1.92 -29.88
CA SER A 228 -7.26 3.30 -30.39
C SER A 228 -7.78 4.35 -29.39
N GLY A 229 -8.12 3.96 -28.16
CA GLY A 229 -8.50 4.86 -27.08
C GLY A 229 -7.29 5.40 -26.30
N SER A 230 -7.46 6.57 -25.71
CA SER A 230 -6.48 7.17 -24.82
C SER A 230 -7.13 8.07 -23.77
N SER A 231 -6.38 8.35 -22.70
CA SER A 231 -6.78 9.23 -21.61
C SER A 231 -5.62 10.13 -21.21
N ARG A 232 -5.92 11.40 -20.92
CA ARG A 232 -4.98 12.37 -20.38
C ARG A 232 -5.31 12.66 -18.92
N TRP A 233 -4.31 12.59 -18.06
CA TRP A 233 -4.45 12.71 -16.62
C TRP A 233 -3.80 14.01 -16.14
N PRO A 234 -4.53 14.87 -15.41
CA PRO A 234 -3.97 16.09 -14.85
C PRO A 234 -3.03 15.76 -13.67
N GLY A 235 -2.22 16.72 -13.29
CA GLY A 235 -1.37 16.67 -12.12
C GLY A 235 0.12 16.72 -12.43
N ARG A 236 0.89 16.92 -11.36
CA ARG A 236 2.34 17.14 -11.43
C ARG A 236 3.07 16.22 -10.48
N GLY A 237 4.23 15.72 -10.91
CA GLY A 237 5.10 14.88 -10.08
C GLY A 237 5.67 13.70 -10.85
N ARG A 238 6.21 12.71 -10.15
CA ARG A 238 6.62 11.44 -10.76
C ARG A 238 5.45 10.46 -10.70
N LEU A 239 5.11 9.82 -11.81
CA LEU A 239 4.16 8.71 -11.79
C LEU A 239 4.72 7.57 -10.92
N ALA A 240 4.02 7.25 -9.84
CA ALA A 240 4.41 6.22 -8.88
C ALA A 240 3.68 4.90 -9.14
N GLY A 241 2.38 4.98 -9.44
CA GLY A 241 1.61 3.79 -9.78
C GLY A 241 0.26 4.08 -10.42
N LEU A 242 -0.36 3.01 -10.91
CA LEU A 242 -1.61 2.97 -11.63
C LEU A 242 -2.55 2.01 -10.93
N MET A 243 -3.74 2.49 -10.55
CA MET A 243 -4.78 1.68 -9.93
C MET A 243 -5.61 1.02 -11.03
N LEU A 244 -5.40 -0.28 -11.25
CA LEU A 244 -5.94 -1.00 -12.39
C LEU A 244 -6.86 -2.14 -11.94
N ARG A 245 -7.76 -2.52 -12.83
CA ARG A 245 -8.44 -3.82 -12.77
C ARG A 245 -7.91 -4.71 -13.89
N SER A 246 -7.49 -5.90 -13.50
CA SER A 246 -7.06 -6.98 -14.38
C SER A 246 -8.23 -7.92 -14.59
N SER A 247 -8.80 -7.92 -15.80
CA SER A 247 -9.89 -8.80 -16.26
C SER A 247 -9.41 -9.74 -17.37
N GLY A 248 -10.27 -10.65 -17.86
CA GLY A 248 -9.91 -11.56 -18.97
C GLY A 248 -9.51 -10.84 -20.27
N ARG A 249 -9.90 -9.57 -20.41
CA ARG A 249 -9.53 -8.69 -21.54
C ARG A 249 -8.35 -7.76 -21.22
N ALA A 250 -7.74 -7.87 -20.04
CA ALA A 250 -6.55 -7.09 -19.69
C ALA A 250 -5.42 -7.33 -20.70
N GLY A 251 -4.67 -6.29 -21.01
CA GLY A 251 -3.73 -6.33 -22.13
C GLY A 251 -2.63 -5.30 -22.07
N ILE A 252 -1.94 -5.17 -23.20
CA ILE A 252 -0.77 -4.30 -23.33
C ILE A 252 -1.21 -2.89 -23.69
N TYR A 253 -0.78 -1.93 -22.89
CA TYR A 253 -1.07 -0.51 -22.99
C TYR A 253 0.22 0.32 -22.99
N VAL A 254 0.07 1.60 -23.30
CA VAL A 254 1.15 2.58 -23.28
C VAL A 254 0.91 3.58 -22.16
N VAL A 255 1.95 3.89 -21.40
CA VAL A 255 1.97 4.98 -20.42
C VAL A 255 3.13 5.90 -20.74
N GLY A 256 2.87 7.19 -20.80
CA GLY A 256 3.89 8.16 -21.21
C GLY A 256 3.49 9.59 -20.97
N ASN A 257 4.38 10.48 -21.36
CA ASN A 257 4.20 11.92 -21.38
C ASN A 257 4.67 12.44 -22.75
N ALA A 258 4.78 13.76 -22.93
CA ALA A 258 5.22 14.32 -24.22
C ALA A 258 6.64 13.90 -24.64
N ALA A 259 7.50 13.55 -23.68
CA ALA A 259 8.91 13.26 -23.92
C ALA A 259 9.25 11.77 -24.04
N LYS A 260 8.53 10.90 -23.31
CA LYS A 260 8.83 9.48 -23.25
C LYS A 260 7.58 8.64 -22.98
N ALA A 261 7.54 7.46 -23.59
CA ALA A 261 6.50 6.47 -23.41
C ALA A 261 7.08 5.07 -23.20
N TYR A 262 6.34 4.24 -22.49
CA TYR A 262 6.67 2.85 -22.19
C TYR A 262 5.47 1.98 -22.44
N ARG A 263 5.70 0.72 -22.82
CA ARG A 263 4.65 -0.28 -22.81
C ARG A 263 4.58 -0.96 -21.45
N LYS A 264 3.37 -1.34 -21.03
CA LYS A 264 3.07 -2.13 -19.84
C LYS A 264 1.98 -3.13 -20.17
N CYS A 265 1.84 -4.19 -19.38
CA CYS A 265 0.70 -5.09 -19.45
C CYS A 265 -0.14 -4.98 -18.18
N SER A 266 -1.48 -4.93 -18.30
CA SER A 266 -2.39 -4.96 -17.14
C SER A 266 -2.80 -6.38 -16.74
N ALA A 267 -2.47 -7.39 -17.54
CA ALA A 267 -2.72 -8.79 -17.20
C ALA A 267 -1.77 -9.26 -16.09
N SER A 268 -2.29 -10.02 -15.13
CA SER A 268 -1.54 -10.49 -13.96
C SER A 268 -1.66 -12.00 -13.79
N LEU A 269 -0.57 -12.66 -13.38
CA LEU A 269 -0.58 -14.08 -13.04
C LEU A 269 -1.56 -14.39 -11.91
N MET A 270 -1.85 -13.42 -11.04
CA MET A 270 -2.83 -13.56 -9.95
C MET A 270 -4.27 -13.70 -10.43
N GLN A 271 -4.56 -13.47 -11.71
CA GLN A 271 -5.89 -13.74 -12.28
C GLN A 271 -6.26 -15.22 -12.28
N GLN A 272 -5.26 -16.11 -12.19
CA GLN A 272 -5.47 -17.55 -12.00
C GLN A 272 -6.15 -17.86 -10.66
N THR A 273 -6.04 -16.95 -9.68
CA THR A 273 -6.66 -17.07 -8.36
C THR A 273 -7.87 -16.13 -8.21
N VAL A 274 -7.80 -14.93 -8.79
CA VAL A 274 -8.85 -13.90 -8.69
C VAL A 274 -9.16 -13.31 -10.06
N ALA A 275 -10.25 -13.75 -10.68
CA ALA A 275 -10.60 -13.39 -12.07
C ALA A 275 -10.72 -11.87 -12.34
N ASN A 276 -11.16 -11.10 -11.33
CA ASN A 276 -11.34 -9.65 -11.41
C ASN A 276 -10.46 -8.97 -10.36
N LEU A 277 -9.15 -8.98 -10.61
CA LEU A 277 -8.16 -8.51 -9.66
C LEU A 277 -8.01 -6.99 -9.73
N ILE A 278 -8.17 -6.32 -8.60
CA ILE A 278 -7.82 -4.91 -8.45
C ILE A 278 -6.42 -4.83 -7.86
N LEU A 279 -5.58 -3.96 -8.43
CA LEU A 279 -4.16 -3.94 -8.13
C LEU A 279 -3.56 -2.55 -8.36
N LEU A 280 -2.42 -2.29 -7.73
CA LEU A 280 -1.63 -1.07 -7.93
C LEU A 280 -0.34 -1.41 -8.68
N HIS A 281 -0.29 -1.10 -9.98
CA HIS A 281 0.92 -1.24 -10.79
C HIS A 281 1.89 -0.12 -10.53
N TYR A 282 3.05 -0.45 -9.96
CA TYR A 282 4.15 0.49 -9.84
C TYR A 282 4.81 0.76 -11.20
N VAL A 283 5.31 1.98 -11.36
CA VAL A 283 6.05 2.40 -12.56
C VAL A 283 7.54 2.41 -12.22
N SER A 284 8.30 1.50 -12.83
CA SER A 284 9.71 1.32 -12.50
C SER A 284 10.55 2.45 -13.09
N HIS A 285 10.20 2.89 -14.30
CA HIS A 285 10.84 4.03 -14.94
C HIS A 285 10.44 5.35 -14.28
N ARG A 286 11.35 6.34 -14.37
CA ARG A 286 11.10 7.69 -13.87
C ARG A 286 10.33 8.48 -14.93
N LEU A 287 9.00 8.45 -14.85
CA LEU A 287 8.14 9.30 -15.68
C LEU A 287 7.70 10.52 -14.86
N HIS A 288 8.25 11.69 -15.16
CA HIS A 288 7.80 12.96 -14.58
C HIS A 288 6.68 13.55 -15.44
N VAL A 289 5.61 13.98 -14.81
CA VAL A 289 4.41 14.48 -15.46
C VAL A 289 4.18 15.93 -15.06
N ASP A 290 3.76 16.74 -16.03
CA ASP A 290 3.34 18.13 -15.85
C ASP A 290 2.08 18.38 -16.66
N ASP A 291 0.95 17.88 -16.13
CA ASP A 291 -0.37 17.92 -16.76
C ASP A 291 -0.41 17.24 -18.16
N ASP A 292 0.55 16.39 -18.47
CA ASP A 292 0.78 15.79 -19.79
C ASP A 292 0.83 14.25 -19.77
N LEU A 293 0.42 13.61 -18.68
CA LEU A 293 0.38 12.16 -18.56
C LEU A 293 -0.68 11.58 -19.51
N VAL A 294 -0.25 10.71 -20.42
CA VAL A 294 -1.11 9.99 -21.36
C VAL A 294 -1.05 8.49 -21.08
N ILE A 295 -2.22 7.87 -21.01
CA ILE A 295 -2.39 6.42 -20.92
C ILE A 295 -3.27 5.98 -22.09
N ALA A 296 -2.75 5.10 -22.93
CA ALA A 296 -3.36 4.75 -24.21
C ALA A 296 -3.34 3.26 -24.50
N MET A 297 -4.28 2.83 -25.34
CA MET A 297 -4.34 1.49 -25.92
C MET A 297 -4.19 1.62 -27.44
N PRO A 298 -2.98 1.76 -28.01
CA PRO A 298 -2.82 1.97 -29.44
C PRO A 298 -3.49 0.86 -30.26
N GLY A 299 -4.07 1.24 -31.41
CA GLY A 299 -4.77 0.32 -32.30
C GLY A 299 -3.87 -0.58 -33.14
N GLN A 300 -2.57 -0.28 -33.22
CA GLN A 300 -1.60 -1.05 -34.01
C GLN A 300 -0.58 -1.74 -33.10
N PRO A 301 -0.34 -3.05 -33.25
CA PRO A 301 0.66 -3.77 -32.45
C PRO A 301 2.06 -3.16 -32.55
N SER A 302 2.50 -2.77 -33.76
CA SER A 302 3.83 -2.20 -34.01
C SER A 302 4.11 -0.95 -33.17
N ALA A 303 3.11 -0.09 -32.97
CA ALA A 303 3.23 1.12 -32.16
C ALA A 303 3.47 0.81 -30.68
N VAL A 304 2.95 -0.30 -30.16
CA VAL A 304 3.13 -0.73 -28.77
C VAL A 304 4.44 -1.48 -28.59
N PHE A 305 4.73 -2.42 -29.48
CA PHE A 305 5.89 -3.30 -29.35
C PHE A 305 7.23 -2.63 -29.70
N ALA A 306 7.21 -1.48 -30.38
CA ALA A 306 8.39 -0.65 -30.57
C ALA A 306 8.87 0.06 -29.29
N LEU A 307 8.03 0.15 -28.25
CA LEU A 307 8.37 0.82 -26.99
C LEU A 307 9.11 -0.11 -26.01
N GLU A 308 9.94 0.51 -25.18
CA GLU A 308 10.61 -0.12 -24.04
C GLU A 308 9.56 -0.66 -23.03
N ASN A 309 9.81 -1.86 -22.50
CA ASN A 309 8.91 -2.52 -21.55
C ASN A 309 9.16 -2.03 -20.11
N ASP A 310 8.14 -1.45 -19.48
CA ASP A 310 8.13 -1.15 -18.05
C ASP A 310 7.44 -2.29 -17.29
N GLY A 311 8.15 -3.39 -17.10
CA GLY A 311 7.61 -4.62 -16.51
C GLY A 311 6.95 -4.39 -15.13
N SER A 312 5.86 -5.11 -14.87
CA SER A 312 5.16 -5.09 -13.58
C SER A 312 5.39 -6.37 -12.77
N MET A 313 5.20 -6.29 -11.44
CA MET A 313 5.24 -7.48 -10.60
C MET A 313 4.13 -8.45 -11.02
N GLN A 314 4.47 -9.74 -11.18
CA GLN A 314 3.51 -10.78 -11.59
C GLN A 314 2.80 -10.48 -12.92
N GLU A 315 3.48 -9.78 -13.83
CA GLU A 315 3.01 -9.57 -15.19
C GLU A 315 2.75 -10.91 -15.89
N ALA A 316 1.60 -11.02 -16.55
CA ALA A 316 1.26 -12.16 -17.39
C ALA A 316 1.13 -11.74 -18.85
N ALA A 317 1.25 -12.71 -19.76
CA ALA A 317 0.81 -12.52 -21.13
C ALA A 317 -0.72 -12.28 -21.14
N PRO A 318 -1.23 -11.37 -21.99
CA PRO A 318 -2.67 -11.21 -22.18
C PRO A 318 -3.32 -12.50 -22.67
N ASN A 319 -4.50 -12.84 -22.15
CA ASN A 319 -5.30 -13.96 -22.65
C ASN A 319 -6.08 -13.60 -23.92
N ALA A 320 -6.58 -12.35 -24.00
CA ALA A 320 -7.32 -11.85 -25.14
C ALA A 320 -6.40 -11.51 -26.33
N SER A 321 -6.92 -11.66 -27.55
CA SER A 321 -6.19 -11.23 -28.75
C SER A 321 -5.95 -9.71 -28.70
N PHE A 322 -4.92 -9.22 -29.41
CA PHE A 322 -4.52 -7.81 -29.32
C PHE A 322 -5.70 -6.85 -29.50
N PHE A 323 -6.56 -7.08 -30.48
CA PHE A 323 -7.69 -6.20 -30.80
C PHE A 323 -8.84 -6.25 -29.79
N GLU A 324 -8.94 -7.31 -29.02
CA GLU A 324 -9.98 -7.48 -27.99
C GLU A 324 -9.55 -6.95 -26.61
N GLN A 325 -8.26 -6.66 -26.44
CA GLN A 325 -7.72 -6.17 -25.18
C GLN A 325 -8.29 -4.79 -24.81
N CYS A 326 -8.54 -4.59 -23.52
CA CYS A 326 -8.89 -3.31 -22.91
C CYS A 326 -8.03 -3.02 -21.67
N LEU A 327 -7.94 -1.75 -21.30
CA LEU A 327 -7.37 -1.32 -20.03
C LEU A 327 -8.49 -0.75 -19.15
N GLU A 328 -8.63 -1.29 -17.94
CA GLU A 328 -9.53 -0.75 -16.91
C GLU A 328 -8.70 -0.04 -15.84
N ILE A 329 -8.79 1.29 -15.76
CA ILE A 329 -8.01 2.14 -14.86
C ILE A 329 -8.90 3.03 -14.00
N ASN A 330 -8.73 2.96 -12.68
CA ASN A 330 -9.47 3.79 -11.72
C ASN A 330 -8.74 5.09 -11.39
N GLY A 331 -7.41 5.11 -11.48
CA GLY A 331 -6.66 6.34 -11.25
C GLY A 331 -5.16 6.16 -11.24
N VAL A 332 -4.48 7.29 -11.04
CA VAL A 332 -3.02 7.37 -11.02
C VAL A 332 -2.53 7.97 -9.71
N MET A 333 -1.40 7.44 -9.22
CA MET A 333 -0.69 7.95 -8.05
C MET A 333 0.52 8.74 -8.53
N LEU A 334 0.54 10.03 -8.24
CA LEU A 334 1.69 10.89 -8.51
C LEU A 334 2.46 11.14 -7.20
N TRP A 335 3.77 11.02 -7.26
CA TRP A 335 4.69 11.21 -6.14
C TRP A 335 5.54 12.46 -6.34
N ARG A 336 5.50 13.34 -5.36
CA ARG A 336 6.28 14.58 -5.25
C ARG A 336 7.12 14.48 -3.98
N PRO A 337 8.36 13.96 -4.07
CA PRO A 337 9.21 13.85 -2.90
C PRO A 337 9.40 15.23 -2.28
N ALA A 338 9.27 15.31 -0.96
CA ALA A 338 9.57 16.54 -0.25
C ALA A 338 11.04 16.95 -0.51
N PRO A 339 11.31 18.25 -0.77
CA PRO A 339 12.68 18.71 -0.92
C PRO A 339 13.47 18.49 0.38
N LEU A 340 14.80 18.38 0.26
CA LEU A 340 15.66 18.02 1.40
C LEU A 340 15.48 18.96 2.60
N TRP A 341 15.36 20.27 2.36
CA TRP A 341 15.16 21.25 3.42
C TRP A 341 13.86 21.01 4.20
N ALA A 342 12.76 20.67 3.52
CA ALA A 342 11.48 20.38 4.17
C ALA A 342 11.57 19.11 5.02
N ARG A 343 12.33 18.11 4.56
CA ARG A 343 12.62 16.90 5.34
C ARG A 343 13.44 17.20 6.60
N LEU A 344 14.45 18.06 6.49
CA LEU A 344 15.26 18.48 7.63
C LEU A 344 14.44 19.28 8.65
N GLN A 345 13.59 20.20 8.18
CA GLN A 345 12.67 20.94 9.06
C GLN A 345 11.70 20.02 9.79
N ALA A 346 11.10 19.05 9.08
CA ALA A 346 10.22 18.08 9.70
C ALA A 346 10.93 17.22 10.75
N ALA A 347 12.17 16.79 10.46
CA ALA A 347 12.99 16.03 11.40
C ALA A 347 13.34 16.84 12.67
N ALA A 348 13.73 18.11 12.50
CA ALA A 348 14.04 19.01 13.62
C ALA A 348 12.80 19.28 14.49
N ALA A 349 11.63 19.50 13.87
CA ALA A 349 10.38 19.71 14.58
C ALA A 349 9.95 18.46 15.37
N LEU A 350 10.02 17.27 14.76
CA LEU A 350 9.73 16.01 15.45
C LEU A 350 10.69 15.77 16.61
N TRP A 351 11.97 16.09 16.45
CA TRP A 351 12.95 15.98 17.52
C TRP A 351 12.63 16.93 18.70
N ALA A 352 12.33 18.20 18.40
CA ALA A 352 11.94 19.18 19.41
C ALA A 352 10.66 18.76 20.16
N ALA A 353 9.65 18.27 19.44
CA ALA A 353 8.40 17.79 20.04
C ALA A 353 8.64 16.57 20.96
N ARG A 354 9.54 15.64 20.60
CA ARG A 354 9.92 14.56 21.51
C ARG A 354 10.65 15.03 22.76
N LEU A 355 11.53 16.03 22.65
CA LEU A 355 12.16 16.61 23.83
C LEU A 355 11.14 17.24 24.76
N ARG A 356 10.10 17.89 24.23
CA ARG A 356 8.98 18.42 25.04
C ARG A 356 8.23 17.29 25.75
N LEU A 357 7.88 16.21 25.05
CA LEU A 357 7.23 15.03 25.65
C LEU A 357 8.07 14.38 26.77
N ARG A 358 9.40 14.35 26.61
CA ARG A 358 10.30 13.86 27.66
C ARG A 358 10.37 14.79 28.88
N ARG A 359 10.35 16.12 28.64
CA ARG A 359 10.42 17.13 29.70
C ARG A 359 9.11 17.33 30.45
N SER A 360 7.97 17.13 29.79
CA SER A 360 6.65 17.29 30.41
C SER A 360 6.36 16.25 31.49
N GLY A 361 7.31 15.34 31.79
CA GLY A 361 7.17 14.47 32.94
C GLY A 361 5.93 13.60 32.87
N ALA A 362 5.47 13.26 31.66
CA ALA A 362 4.64 12.09 31.42
C ALA A 362 5.50 10.85 31.75
N ARG A 363 5.90 10.74 33.02
CA ARG A 363 6.25 9.48 33.66
C ARG A 363 5.03 8.63 33.37
N ARG A 364 5.22 7.54 32.64
CA ARG A 364 4.32 6.39 32.73
C ARG A 364 4.03 6.26 34.22
N ALA A 365 2.77 6.44 34.63
CA ALA A 365 2.40 6.14 36.00
C ALA A 365 2.98 4.74 36.28
N PRO A 366 3.78 4.55 37.34
CA PRO A 366 4.17 3.21 37.72
C PRO A 366 2.85 2.43 37.81
N VAL A 367 2.74 1.37 37.03
CA VAL A 367 1.64 0.43 37.15
C VAL A 367 1.77 -0.10 38.57
N GLU A 368 1.02 0.48 39.50
CA GLU A 368 0.86 -0.07 40.84
C GLU A 368 0.34 -1.49 40.62
N SER A 369 1.18 -2.47 40.91
CA SER A 369 0.79 -3.86 40.92
C SER A 369 -0.31 -4.00 41.97
N CYS A 370 -1.57 -4.06 41.53
CA CYS A 370 -2.63 -4.63 42.34
C CYS A 370 -2.32 -6.13 42.48
N ALA A 371 -1.49 -6.45 43.47
CA ALA A 371 -1.53 -7.74 44.14
C ALA A 371 -2.61 -7.63 45.22
N GLN A 372 -3.74 -8.29 45.00
CA GLN A 372 -4.62 -8.80 46.05
C GLN A 372 -4.93 -10.24 45.74
#